data_AF-A0A7X4KFD1-F1
#
_entry.id   AF-A0A7X4KFD1-F1
#
_cell.length_a   1.000
_cell.length_b   1.000
_cell.length_c   1.000
_cell.angle_alpha   90.00
_cell.angle_beta   90.00
_cell.angle_gamma   90.00
#
_symmetry.space_group_name_H-M   'P 1'
#
loop_
_entity.id
_entity.type
_entity.pdbx_description
1 polymer ?
#
loop_
_entity_poly.entity_id
_entity_poly.type
_entity_poly.pdbx_seq_one_letter_code
_entity_poly.pdbx_strand_id
1 'polypeptide(L)'
;MSNVFRAWGRAFLSQWHGKMLMMSIVPFLLALGVWAVALYFYLQPLVDYLHAQFSDHNLFATSTSWLRSLGLGTLTSVVVPLIAMLALLPLMILTALIFIGVVAMPLIGRHVGLRHYPQLEQRKGGSIVGSIGVALGGMAIFIGLWILTLPLYAFPPLAVLVQALLWGWLTCRVMVYDTLADYASTEERQHILREHRWRLLVIGVVSGAAGALPGAIWLGGVMAVVMFPFLAAISIWLYVLIFIFTGLWFAYYCLDALARLRAADVAPADAQAVIPAEAGIHTQHGFRLPPE
;
A
#
# COMPACT_ATOMS: atom_id res chain seq x y z
N MET A 1 3.76 -7.67 -19.28
CA MET A 1 2.34 -7.90 -18.92
C MET A 1 2.10 -9.30 -18.35
N SER A 2 2.55 -10.38 -18.99
CA SER A 2 2.34 -11.77 -18.51
C SER A 2 2.72 -12.02 -17.03
N ASN A 3 3.86 -11.50 -16.55
CA ASN A 3 4.27 -11.65 -15.14
C ASN A 3 3.35 -10.93 -14.15
N VAL A 4 2.74 -9.80 -14.55
CA VAL A 4 1.80 -9.03 -13.70
C VAL A 4 0.50 -9.81 -13.51
N PHE A 5 -0.05 -10.38 -14.60
CA PHE A 5 -1.26 -11.21 -14.55
C PHE A 5 -1.04 -12.54 -13.82
N ARG A 6 0.14 -13.16 -13.95
CA ARG A 6 0.49 -14.36 -13.18
C ARG A 6 0.61 -14.07 -11.67
N ALA A 7 1.16 -12.92 -11.29
CA ALA A 7 1.18 -12.49 -9.88
C ALA A 7 -0.23 -12.20 -9.36
N TRP A 8 -1.09 -11.57 -10.16
CA TRP A 8 -2.50 -11.34 -9.84
C TRP A 8 -3.25 -12.65 -9.58
N GLY A 9 -3.12 -13.64 -10.47
CA GLY A 9 -3.80 -14.93 -10.33
C GLY A 9 -3.36 -15.70 -9.07
N ARG A 10 -2.05 -15.67 -8.75
CA ARG A 10 -1.52 -16.27 -7.52
C ARG A 10 -2.03 -15.54 -6.27
N ALA A 11 -2.07 -14.21 -6.27
CA ALA A 11 -2.63 -13.42 -5.19
C ALA A 11 -4.13 -13.72 -4.99
N PHE A 12 -4.88 -13.86 -6.08
CA PHE A 12 -6.32 -14.13 -6.03
C PHE A 12 -6.62 -15.52 -5.43
N LEU A 13 -5.90 -16.55 -5.90
CA LEU A 13 -6.03 -17.93 -5.39
C LEU A 13 -5.60 -18.07 -3.92
N SER A 14 -4.59 -17.31 -3.49
CA SER A 14 -4.13 -17.34 -2.09
C SER A 14 -5.04 -16.53 -1.16
N GLN A 15 -5.67 -15.46 -1.64
CA GLN A 15 -6.69 -14.75 -0.86
C GLN A 15 -7.92 -15.62 -0.55
N TRP A 16 -8.31 -16.47 -1.49
CA TRP A 16 -9.42 -17.41 -1.32
C TRP A 16 -9.06 -18.65 -0.47
N HIS A 17 -7.80 -18.81 -0.06
CA HIS A 17 -7.47 -19.84 0.94
C HIS A 17 -8.10 -19.46 2.29
N GLY A 18 -8.98 -20.31 2.82
CA GLY A 18 -9.75 -20.02 4.04
C GLY A 18 -8.93 -19.59 5.25
N LYS A 19 -7.65 -20.01 5.34
CA LYS A 19 -6.72 -19.56 6.40
C LYS A 19 -6.33 -18.08 6.28
N MET A 20 -6.15 -17.56 5.05
CA MET A 20 -5.88 -16.12 4.84
C MET A 20 -7.14 -15.28 5.05
N LEU A 21 -8.31 -15.80 4.67
CA LEU A 21 -9.60 -15.15 4.95
C LEU A 21 -9.90 -15.10 6.45
N MET A 22 -9.65 -16.16 7.21
CA MET A 22 -9.77 -16.10 8.68
C MET A 22 -8.75 -15.13 9.30
N MET A 23 -7.53 -15.08 8.75
CA MET A 23 -6.51 -14.16 9.24
C MET A 23 -6.83 -12.69 8.95
N SER A 24 -7.64 -12.38 7.92
CA SER A 24 -8.09 -11.01 7.64
C SER A 24 -9.15 -10.51 8.64
N ILE A 25 -9.88 -11.43 9.26
CA ILE A 25 -10.89 -11.12 10.29
C ILE A 25 -10.22 -10.62 11.58
N VAL A 26 -9.01 -11.08 11.90
CA VAL A 26 -8.30 -10.71 13.13
C VAL A 26 -8.02 -9.20 13.26
N PRO A 27 -7.33 -8.54 12.31
CA PRO A 27 -7.08 -7.09 12.41
C PRO A 27 -8.39 -6.29 12.35
N PHE A 28 -9.40 -6.80 11.64
CA PHE A 28 -10.73 -6.18 11.60
C PHE A 28 -11.41 -6.20 12.97
N LEU A 29 -11.51 -7.37 13.62
CA LEU A 29 -12.12 -7.49 14.94
C LEU A 29 -11.34 -6.72 16.01
N LEU A 30 -10.00 -6.67 15.89
CA LEU A 30 -9.17 -5.90 16.80
C LEU A 30 -9.44 -4.40 16.66
N ALA A 31 -9.44 -3.87 15.44
CA ALA A 31 -9.76 -2.46 15.20
C ALA A 31 -11.19 -2.13 15.64
N LEU A 32 -12.16 -3.01 15.35
CA LEU A 32 -13.55 -2.87 15.78
C LEU A 32 -13.67 -2.85 17.30
N GLY A 33 -13.00 -3.76 18.00
CA GLY A 33 -13.02 -3.85 19.46
C GLY A 33 -12.40 -2.62 20.12
N VAL A 34 -11.23 -2.18 19.64
CA VAL A 34 -10.55 -0.97 20.15
C VAL A 34 -11.44 0.26 19.99
N TRP A 35 -12.02 0.45 18.80
CA TRP A 35 -12.88 1.60 18.55
C TRP A 35 -14.25 1.52 19.21
N ALA A 36 -14.83 0.32 19.37
CA ALA A 36 -16.06 0.15 20.13
C ALA A 36 -15.85 0.56 21.60
N VAL A 37 -14.74 0.13 22.21
CA VAL A 37 -14.37 0.53 23.57
C VAL A 37 -14.09 2.03 23.63
N ALA A 38 -13.31 2.58 22.70
CA ALA A 38 -12.98 3.99 22.68
C ALA A 38 -14.23 4.87 22.52
N LEU A 39 -15.13 4.55 21.60
CA LEU A 39 -16.37 5.29 21.41
C LEU A 39 -17.30 5.16 22.62
N TYR A 40 -17.37 3.98 23.23
CA TYR A 40 -18.18 3.78 24.44
C TYR A 40 -17.76 4.73 25.58
N PHE A 41 -16.44 4.92 25.79
CA PHE A 41 -15.94 5.78 26.87
C PHE A 41 -15.79 7.26 26.48
N TYR A 42 -15.41 7.56 25.23
CA TYR A 42 -14.95 8.91 24.84
C TYR A 42 -15.90 9.64 23.89
N LEU A 43 -16.91 8.99 23.32
CA LEU A 43 -17.83 9.68 22.39
C LEU A 43 -18.58 10.81 23.09
N GLN A 44 -19.19 10.54 24.24
CA GLN A 44 -19.95 11.55 24.98
C GLN A 44 -19.05 12.69 25.49
N PRO A 45 -17.92 12.41 26.17
CA PRO A 45 -16.97 13.47 26.56
C PRO A 45 -16.47 14.33 25.40
N LEU A 46 -16.23 13.74 24.23
CA LEU A 46 -15.80 14.50 23.04
C LEU A 46 -16.90 15.44 22.54
N VAL A 47 -18.14 14.96 22.49
CA VAL A 47 -19.29 15.79 22.08
C VAL A 47 -19.51 16.93 23.07
N ASP A 48 -19.45 16.65 24.37
CA ASP A 48 -19.60 17.65 25.43
C ASP A 48 -18.48 18.70 25.36
N TYR A 49 -17.24 18.27 25.13
CA TYR A 49 -16.10 19.17 24.93
C TYR A 49 -16.31 20.08 23.72
N LEU A 50 -16.68 19.52 22.56
CA LEU A 50 -16.93 20.32 21.36
C LEU A 50 -18.11 21.27 21.55
N HIS A 51 -19.15 20.85 22.26
CA HIS A 51 -20.29 21.70 22.58
C HIS A 51 -19.89 22.88 23.47
N ALA A 52 -19.03 22.66 24.47
CA ALA A 52 -18.47 23.72 25.30
C ALA A 52 -17.65 24.72 24.46
N GLN A 53 -16.77 24.22 23.57
CA GLN A 53 -16.01 25.09 22.67
C GLN A 53 -16.90 25.93 21.76
N PHE A 54 -18.00 25.35 21.27
CA PHE A 54 -18.99 26.05 20.44
C PHE A 54 -19.75 27.13 21.19
N SER A 55 -20.04 26.89 22.47
CA SER A 55 -20.67 27.85 23.37
C SER A 55 -19.72 29.01 23.70
N ASP A 56 -18.50 28.70 24.11
CA ASP A 56 -17.51 29.69 24.59
C ASP A 56 -17.06 30.66 23.49
N HIS A 57 -16.98 30.19 22.24
CA HIS A 57 -16.52 30.98 21.09
C HIS A 57 -17.66 31.49 20.19
N ASN A 58 -18.92 31.39 20.65
CA ASN A 58 -20.11 31.79 19.90
C ASN A 58 -20.20 31.17 18.48
N LEU A 59 -19.68 29.94 18.31
CA LEU A 59 -19.64 29.27 17.01
C LEU A 59 -21.02 28.78 16.57
N PHE A 60 -21.98 28.62 17.49
CA PHE A 60 -23.36 28.29 17.15
C PHE A 60 -24.01 29.36 16.29
N ALA A 61 -23.85 30.65 16.61
CA ALA A 61 -24.42 31.74 15.83
C ALA A 61 -23.82 31.79 14.41
N THR A 62 -22.49 31.69 14.33
CA THR A 62 -21.75 31.73 13.07
C THR A 62 -22.09 30.53 12.17
N SER A 63 -22.03 29.31 12.71
CA SER A 63 -22.35 28.08 11.95
C SER A 63 -23.83 28.02 11.54
N THR A 64 -24.74 28.46 12.40
CA THR A 64 -26.19 28.50 12.10
C THR A 64 -26.49 29.49 10.99
N SER A 65 -25.92 30.70 11.04
CA SER A 65 -26.10 31.72 10.02
C SER A 65 -25.59 31.24 8.65
N TRP A 66 -24.41 30.62 8.62
CA TRP A 66 -23.82 30.10 7.39
C TRP A 66 -24.57 28.90 6.81
N LEU A 67 -25.01 27.96 7.66
CA LEU A 67 -25.80 26.81 7.19
C LEU A 67 -27.18 27.24 6.67
N ARG A 68 -27.81 28.22 7.31
CA ARG A 68 -29.09 28.76 6.84
C ARG A 68 -28.96 29.51 5.52
N SER A 69 -27.86 30.24 5.29
CA SER A 69 -27.64 30.91 4.00
C SER A 69 -27.47 29.92 2.84
N LEU A 70 -27.03 28.69 3.11
CA LEU A 70 -26.93 27.58 2.16
C LEU A 70 -28.22 26.74 2.06
N GLY A 71 -29.28 27.08 2.79
CA GLY A 71 -30.53 26.31 2.82
C GLY A 71 -30.47 25.03 3.68
N LEU A 72 -29.38 24.82 4.43
CA LEU A 72 -29.11 23.64 5.26
C LEU A 72 -29.52 23.83 6.72
N GLY A 73 -30.61 24.57 6.98
CA GLY A 73 -31.04 24.95 8.32
C GLY A 73 -31.29 23.76 9.27
N THR A 74 -31.65 22.59 8.74
CA THR A 74 -31.88 21.35 9.51
C THR A 74 -30.59 20.80 10.15
N LEU A 75 -29.43 21.00 9.52
CA LEU A 75 -28.13 20.51 10.01
C LEU A 75 -27.64 21.26 11.25
N THR A 76 -28.21 22.43 11.55
CA THR A 76 -27.78 23.27 12.68
C THR A 76 -27.95 22.56 14.03
N SER A 77 -28.94 21.67 14.14
CA SER A 77 -29.19 20.85 15.34
C SER A 77 -28.15 19.74 15.57
N VAL A 78 -27.41 19.35 14.52
CA VAL A 78 -26.47 18.22 14.55
C VAL A 78 -25.03 18.62 14.21
N VAL A 79 -24.74 19.93 14.20
CA VAL A 79 -23.42 20.46 13.82
C VAL A 79 -22.30 19.91 14.71
N VAL A 80 -22.51 19.87 16.03
CA VAL A 80 -21.49 19.41 16.98
C VAL A 80 -21.23 17.91 16.82
N PRO A 81 -22.24 17.02 16.83
CA PRO A 81 -22.05 15.60 16.52
C PRO A 81 -21.42 15.35 15.14
N LEU A 82 -21.77 16.14 14.12
CA LEU A 82 -21.23 16.00 12.78
C LEU A 82 -19.72 16.32 12.75
N ILE A 83 -19.30 17.36 13.45
CA ILE A 83 -17.86 17.70 13.59
C ILE A 83 -17.11 16.61 14.35
N ALA A 84 -17.70 16.09 15.45
CA ALA A 84 -17.12 14.97 16.18
C ALA A 84 -16.91 13.77 15.26
N MET A 85 -17.93 13.41 14.48
CA MET A 85 -17.86 12.31 13.51
C MET A 85 -16.81 12.58 12.43
N LEU A 86 -16.76 13.79 11.87
CA LEU A 86 -15.79 14.18 10.85
C LEU A 86 -14.34 14.15 11.36
N ALA A 87 -14.12 14.43 12.65
CA ALA A 87 -12.82 14.32 13.30
C ALA A 87 -12.43 12.87 13.62
N LEU A 88 -13.39 12.07 14.10
CA LEU A 88 -13.16 10.68 14.49
C LEU A 88 -12.92 9.77 13.27
N LEU A 89 -13.70 9.93 12.21
CA LEU A 89 -13.67 9.06 11.03
C LEU A 89 -12.29 8.93 10.36
N PRO A 90 -11.52 10.01 10.07
CA PRO A 90 -10.17 9.87 9.54
C PRO A 90 -9.21 9.22 10.54
N LEU A 91 -9.37 9.49 11.84
CA LEU A 91 -8.55 8.86 12.88
C LEU A 91 -8.81 7.35 12.96
N MET A 92 -10.07 6.93 12.83
CA MET A 92 -10.47 5.53 12.73
C MET A 92 -9.83 4.85 11.52
N ILE A 93 -9.90 5.48 10.35
CA ILE A 93 -9.27 4.95 9.13
C ILE A 93 -7.76 4.85 9.30
N LEU A 94 -7.09 5.89 9.79
CA LEU A 94 -5.63 5.90 9.99
C LEU A 94 -5.18 4.80 10.96
N THR A 95 -5.84 4.68 12.12
CA THR A 95 -5.50 3.66 13.11
C THR A 95 -5.78 2.25 12.60
N ALA A 96 -6.88 2.04 11.87
CA ALA A 96 -7.15 0.76 11.21
C ALA A 96 -6.08 0.42 10.17
N LEU A 97 -5.67 1.37 9.33
CA LEU A 97 -4.59 1.17 8.36
C LEU A 97 -3.26 0.86 9.05
N ILE A 98 -2.96 1.49 10.19
CA ILE A 98 -1.76 1.17 11.00
C ILE A 98 -1.84 -0.25 11.54
N PHE A 99 -2.97 -0.66 12.14
CA PHE A 99 -3.15 -2.03 12.61
C PHE A 99 -2.99 -3.05 11.48
N ILE A 100 -3.58 -2.77 10.32
CA ILE A 100 -3.46 -3.63 9.14
C ILE A 100 -2.00 -3.65 8.66
N GLY A 101 -1.31 -2.52 8.55
CA GLY A 101 0.10 -2.47 8.14
C GLY A 101 1.01 -3.26 9.09
N VAL A 102 0.85 -3.06 10.39
CA VAL A 102 1.69 -3.70 11.43
C VAL A 102 1.39 -5.20 11.57
N VAL A 103 0.13 -5.62 11.41
CA VAL A 103 -0.28 -7.03 11.60
C VAL A 103 -0.25 -7.81 10.28
N ALA A 104 -0.81 -7.26 9.20
CA ALA A 104 -0.97 -7.97 7.93
C ALA A 104 0.36 -8.14 7.18
N MET A 105 1.25 -7.14 7.17
CA MET A 105 2.52 -7.26 6.43
C MET A 105 3.45 -8.39 6.92
N PRO A 106 3.74 -8.54 8.23
CA PRO A 106 4.56 -9.67 8.68
C PRO A 106 3.85 -11.02 8.45
N LEU A 107 2.51 -11.05 8.47
CA LEU A 107 1.74 -12.25 8.14
C LEU A 107 1.83 -12.62 6.65
N ILE A 108 1.74 -11.63 5.75
CA ILE A 108 1.88 -11.82 4.31
C ILE A 108 3.31 -12.24 3.98
N GLY A 109 4.32 -11.56 4.53
CA GLY A 109 5.73 -11.89 4.36
C GLY A 109 6.02 -13.32 4.82
N ARG A 110 5.56 -13.70 6.02
CA ARG A 110 5.72 -15.06 6.53
C ARG A 110 4.97 -16.11 5.68
N HIS A 111 3.79 -15.80 5.16
CA HIS A 111 3.03 -16.74 4.32
C HIS A 111 3.65 -16.93 2.93
N VAL A 112 4.03 -15.84 2.27
CA VAL A 112 4.56 -15.88 0.90
C VAL A 112 6.03 -16.32 0.91
N GLY A 113 6.84 -15.76 1.79
CA GLY A 113 8.26 -16.05 1.89
C GLY A 113 8.55 -17.49 2.30
N LEU A 114 7.90 -18.01 3.36
CA LEU A 114 8.15 -19.40 3.79
C LEU A 114 7.60 -20.46 2.83
N ARG A 115 6.51 -20.16 2.11
CA ARG A 115 5.80 -21.16 1.31
C ARG A 115 6.22 -21.16 -0.17
N HIS A 116 6.51 -20.00 -0.74
CA HIS A 116 6.77 -19.87 -2.19
C HIS A 116 8.21 -19.48 -2.51
N TYR A 117 8.94 -18.86 -1.57
CA TYR A 117 10.31 -18.42 -1.77
C TYR A 117 11.23 -18.80 -0.59
N PRO A 118 11.26 -20.08 -0.15
CA PRO A 118 12.03 -20.49 1.03
C PRO A 118 13.54 -20.32 0.86
N GLN A 119 14.03 -20.20 -0.38
CA GLN A 119 15.44 -20.01 -0.71
C GLN A 119 15.90 -18.54 -0.60
N LEU A 120 14.99 -17.58 -0.44
CA LEU A 120 15.38 -16.17 -0.27
C LEU A 120 15.76 -15.89 1.18
N GLU A 121 17.04 -15.61 1.40
CA GLU A 121 17.56 -15.14 2.68
C GLU A 121 16.94 -13.79 3.07
N GLN A 122 16.42 -13.70 4.30
CA GLN A 122 15.87 -12.48 4.89
C GLN A 122 17.01 -11.53 5.27
N ARG A 123 17.22 -10.46 4.50
CA ARG A 123 18.26 -9.46 4.80
C ARG A 123 17.80 -8.36 5.77
N LYS A 124 16.52 -8.36 6.19
CA LYS A 124 15.92 -7.41 7.17
C LYS A 124 16.37 -5.94 6.95
N GLY A 125 16.38 -5.49 5.69
CA GLY A 125 16.86 -4.17 5.30
C GLY A 125 15.91 -3.01 5.58
N GLY A 126 14.79 -3.25 6.27
CA GLY A 126 13.78 -2.25 6.61
C GLY A 126 13.29 -2.38 8.06
N SER A 127 12.60 -1.34 8.52
CA SER A 127 12.03 -1.27 9.87
C SER A 127 10.63 -0.65 9.83
N ILE A 128 9.82 -0.89 10.87
CA ILE A 128 8.48 -0.28 11.02
C ILE A 128 8.59 1.25 11.01
N VAL A 129 9.62 1.80 11.66
CA VAL A 129 9.91 3.25 11.65
C VAL A 129 10.24 3.74 10.24
N GLY A 130 10.95 2.94 9.46
CA GLY A 130 11.23 3.23 8.06
C GLY A 130 9.99 3.19 7.17
N SER A 131 9.03 2.29 7.43
CA SER A 131 7.73 2.26 6.74
C SER A 131 6.93 3.53 7.05
N ILE A 132 6.88 3.96 8.31
CA ILE A 132 6.26 5.22 8.72
C ILE A 132 6.94 6.41 8.01
N GLY A 133 8.27 6.45 7.99
CA GLY A 133 9.03 7.51 7.30
C GLY A 133 8.75 7.56 5.79
N VAL A 134 8.61 6.41 5.14
CA VAL A 134 8.25 6.32 3.72
C VAL A 134 6.80 6.72 3.48
N ALA A 135 5.87 6.34 4.36
CA ALA A 135 4.48 6.76 4.29
C ALA A 135 4.33 8.28 4.47
N LEU A 136 4.98 8.86 5.50
CA LEU A 136 4.96 10.30 5.76
C LEU A 136 5.66 11.10 4.66
N GLY A 137 6.84 10.67 4.21
CA GLY A 137 7.55 11.29 3.10
C GLY A 137 6.77 11.18 1.78
N GLY A 138 6.14 10.04 1.53
CA GLY A 138 5.23 9.82 0.41
C GLY A 138 4.02 10.74 0.47
N MET A 139 3.42 10.92 1.65
CA MET A 139 2.30 11.83 1.88
C MET A 139 2.71 13.29 1.65
N ALA A 140 3.88 13.71 2.12
CA ALA A 140 4.38 15.07 1.88
C ALA A 140 4.59 15.35 0.38
N ILE A 141 5.19 14.40 -0.34
CA ILE A 141 5.37 14.48 -1.79
C ILE A 141 4.01 14.49 -2.51
N PHE A 142 3.07 13.65 -2.06
CA PHE A 142 1.71 13.61 -2.59
C PHE A 142 1.00 14.96 -2.43
N ILE A 143 1.07 15.58 -1.25
CA ILE A 143 0.49 16.90 -1.01
C ILE A 143 1.12 17.95 -1.94
N GLY A 144 2.45 17.97 -2.06
CA GLY A 144 3.14 18.91 -2.95
C GLY A 144 2.74 18.74 -4.41
N LEU A 145 2.68 17.50 -4.91
CA LEU A 145 2.23 17.21 -6.26
C LEU A 145 0.74 17.52 -6.45
N TRP A 146 -0.10 17.23 -5.45
CA TRP A 146 -1.53 17.51 -5.50
C TRP A 146 -1.81 19.01 -5.63
N ILE A 147 -1.11 19.85 -4.86
CA ILE A 147 -1.17 21.32 -5.00
C ILE A 147 -0.76 21.74 -6.40
N LEU A 148 0.32 21.16 -6.93
CA LEU A 148 0.79 21.46 -8.30
C LEU A 148 -0.22 21.03 -9.38
N THR A 149 -1.08 20.06 -9.09
CA THR A 149 -2.13 19.60 -10.01
C THR A 149 -3.43 20.39 -9.93
N LEU A 150 -3.58 21.33 -8.99
CA LEU A 150 -4.79 22.16 -8.90
C LEU A 150 -5.10 22.94 -10.19
N PRO A 151 -4.13 23.55 -10.90
CA PRO A 151 -4.39 24.19 -12.19
C PRO A 151 -4.90 23.22 -13.26
N LEU A 152 -4.54 21.94 -13.16
CA LEU A 152 -4.96 20.89 -14.10
C LEU A 152 -6.45 20.55 -13.99
N TYR A 153 -7.12 20.91 -12.88
CA TYR A 153 -8.58 20.73 -12.72
C TYR A 153 -9.41 21.54 -13.72
N ALA A 154 -8.81 22.54 -14.38
CA ALA A 154 -9.44 23.24 -15.51
C ALA A 154 -9.75 22.30 -16.69
N PHE A 155 -9.07 21.15 -16.79
CA PHE A 155 -9.35 20.12 -17.78
C PHE A 155 -9.64 18.77 -17.09
N PRO A 156 -10.93 18.47 -16.81
CA PRO A 156 -11.32 17.33 -15.96
C PRO A 156 -10.74 15.96 -16.34
N PRO A 157 -10.63 15.58 -17.63
CA PRO A 157 -10.05 14.28 -17.99
C PRO A 157 -8.59 14.12 -17.56
N LEU A 158 -7.78 15.18 -17.68
CA LEU A 158 -6.37 15.15 -17.28
C LEU A 158 -6.23 15.17 -15.75
N ALA A 159 -7.09 15.93 -15.06
CA ALA A 159 -7.13 15.93 -13.60
C ALA A 159 -7.39 14.52 -13.04
N VAL A 160 -8.38 13.81 -13.58
CA VAL A 160 -8.69 12.43 -13.18
C VAL A 160 -7.52 11.48 -13.45
N LEU A 161 -6.89 11.58 -14.63
CA LEU A 161 -5.74 10.74 -14.97
C LEU A 161 -4.57 10.96 -14.02
N VAL A 162 -4.23 12.23 -13.74
CA VAL A 162 -3.12 12.56 -12.84
C VAL A 162 -3.43 12.17 -11.40
N GLN A 163 -4.68 12.32 -10.97
CA GLN A 163 -5.13 11.85 -9.65
C GLN A 163 -4.94 10.33 -9.50
N ALA A 164 -5.33 9.55 -10.52
CA ALA A 164 -5.15 8.10 -10.54
C ALA A 164 -3.66 7.71 -10.51
N LEU A 165 -2.82 8.42 -11.28
CA LEU A 165 -1.37 8.20 -11.28
C LEU A 165 -0.71 8.54 -9.94
N LEU A 166 -1.12 9.63 -9.29
CA LEU A 166 -0.65 10.03 -7.96
C LEU A 166 -0.99 8.97 -6.90
N TRP A 167 -2.25 8.53 -6.88
CA TRP A 167 -2.70 7.47 -5.98
C TRP A 167 -1.95 6.15 -6.22
N GLY A 168 -1.78 5.77 -7.48
CA GLY A 168 -1.05 4.55 -7.82
C GLY A 168 0.43 4.63 -7.48
N TRP A 169 1.05 5.80 -7.67
CA TRP A 169 2.45 6.04 -7.30
C TRP A 169 2.68 5.95 -5.80
N LEU A 170 1.81 6.56 -4.99
CA LEU A 170 1.89 6.51 -3.53
C LEU A 170 1.72 5.07 -3.02
N THR A 171 0.67 4.38 -3.51
CA THR A 171 0.40 2.98 -3.17
C THR A 171 1.58 2.08 -3.53
N CYS A 172 2.16 2.27 -4.71
CA CYS A 172 3.36 1.56 -5.14
C CYS A 172 4.54 1.78 -4.20
N ARG A 173 4.85 3.04 -3.84
CA ARG A 173 5.99 3.37 -2.96
C ARG A 173 5.87 2.72 -1.58
N VAL A 174 4.69 2.80 -0.97
CA VAL A 174 4.43 2.21 0.35
C VAL A 174 4.49 0.68 0.27
N MET A 175 3.76 0.08 -0.66
CA MET A 175 3.65 -1.39 -0.74
C MET A 175 4.96 -2.07 -1.15
N VAL A 176 5.77 -1.45 -2.03
CA VAL A 176 7.09 -2.00 -2.37
C VAL A 176 8.04 -1.93 -1.17
N TYR A 177 7.99 -0.85 -0.38
CA TYR A 177 8.78 -0.76 0.83
C TYR A 177 8.37 -1.84 1.83
N ASP A 178 7.06 -1.94 2.11
CA ASP A 178 6.53 -2.88 3.10
C ASP A 178 6.80 -4.34 2.72
N THR A 179 6.75 -4.68 1.43
CA THR A 179 6.97 -6.07 0.97
C THR A 179 8.45 -6.45 0.90
N LEU A 180 9.34 -5.50 0.55
CA LEU A 180 10.78 -5.77 0.41
C LEU A 180 11.59 -5.46 1.66
N ALA A 181 11.03 -4.76 2.66
CA ALA A 181 11.74 -4.39 3.90
C ALA A 181 12.39 -5.59 4.59
N ASP A 182 11.72 -6.74 4.64
CA ASP A 182 12.23 -7.92 5.35
C ASP A 182 13.24 -8.74 4.51
N TYR A 183 13.20 -8.62 3.18
CA TYR A 183 13.91 -9.52 2.27
C TYR A 183 15.05 -8.85 1.49
N ALA A 184 14.93 -7.58 1.12
CA ALA A 184 15.88 -6.88 0.26
C ALA A 184 16.75 -5.89 1.04
N SER A 185 17.97 -5.66 0.55
CA SER A 185 18.79 -4.51 0.95
C SER A 185 18.21 -3.20 0.38
N THR A 186 18.64 -2.06 0.93
CA THR A 186 18.23 -0.74 0.43
C THR A 186 18.58 -0.55 -1.05
N GLU A 187 19.72 -1.07 -1.49
CA GLU A 187 20.21 -0.97 -2.87
C GLU A 187 19.38 -1.87 -3.82
N GLU A 188 19.15 -3.13 -3.44
CA GLU A 188 18.29 -4.06 -4.20
C GLU A 188 16.88 -3.49 -4.39
N ARG A 189 16.30 -2.90 -3.33
CA ARG A 189 14.98 -2.26 -3.39
C ARG A 189 14.97 -1.07 -4.36
N GLN A 190 15.97 -0.21 -4.32
CA GLN A 190 16.06 0.92 -5.24
C GLN A 190 16.23 0.48 -6.69
N HIS A 191 17.01 -0.60 -6.93
CA HIS A 191 17.19 -1.18 -8.25
C HIS A 191 15.87 -1.67 -8.84
N ILE A 192 15.14 -2.51 -8.08
CA ILE A 192 13.83 -3.03 -8.47
C ILE A 192 12.83 -1.90 -8.74
N LEU A 193 12.83 -0.86 -7.89
CA LEU A 193 11.92 0.28 -8.06
C LEU A 193 12.19 1.05 -9.36
N ARG A 194 13.47 1.21 -9.75
CA ARG A 194 13.86 1.89 -10.99
C ARG A 194 13.54 1.05 -12.22
N GLU A 195 13.87 -0.23 -12.19
CA GLU A 195 13.71 -1.14 -13.33
C GLU A 195 12.24 -1.47 -13.62
N HIS A 196 11.42 -1.65 -12.57
CA HIS A 196 10.02 -2.05 -12.70
C HIS A 196 9.01 -0.92 -12.46
N ARG A 197 9.45 0.35 -12.45
CA ARG A 197 8.64 1.53 -12.11
C ARG A 197 7.25 1.55 -12.76
N TRP A 198 7.16 1.28 -14.07
CA TRP A 198 5.90 1.35 -14.80
C TRP A 198 4.96 0.18 -14.48
N ARG A 199 5.53 -1.02 -14.31
CA ARG A 199 4.74 -2.21 -13.98
C ARG A 199 4.18 -2.10 -12.56
N LEU A 200 5.01 -1.65 -11.61
CA LEU A 200 4.62 -1.40 -10.23
C LEU A 200 3.59 -0.26 -10.13
N LEU A 201 3.74 0.78 -10.95
CA LEU A 201 2.77 1.87 -11.01
C LEU A 201 1.42 1.38 -11.54
N VAL A 202 1.37 0.55 -12.59
CA VAL A 202 0.11 -0.04 -13.07
C VAL A 202 -0.57 -0.87 -11.99
N ILE A 203 0.18 -1.72 -11.28
CA ILE A 203 -0.36 -2.49 -10.14
C ILE A 203 -0.89 -1.53 -9.07
N GLY A 204 -0.15 -0.46 -8.76
CA GLY A 204 -0.55 0.58 -7.81
C GLY A 204 -1.82 1.32 -8.22
N VAL A 205 -1.97 1.69 -9.49
CA VAL A 205 -3.18 2.37 -10.00
C VAL A 205 -4.39 1.44 -9.94
N VAL A 206 -4.23 0.18 -10.36
CA VAL A 206 -5.32 -0.80 -10.35
C VAL A 206 -5.75 -1.12 -8.91
N SER A 207 -4.79 -1.31 -8.00
CA SER A 207 -5.09 -1.55 -6.58
C SER A 207 -5.67 -0.32 -5.88
N GLY A 208 -5.16 0.87 -6.17
CA GLY A 208 -5.72 2.14 -5.68
C GLY A 208 -7.16 2.35 -6.16
N ALA A 209 -7.44 2.07 -7.43
CA ALA A 209 -8.79 2.13 -7.98
C ALA A 209 -9.72 1.07 -7.34
N ALA A 210 -9.22 -0.15 -7.10
CA ALA A 210 -9.96 -1.16 -6.37
C ALA A 210 -10.32 -0.69 -4.96
N GLY A 211 -9.44 0.07 -4.29
CA GLY A 211 -9.71 0.70 -3.00
C GLY A 211 -10.94 1.64 -2.97
N ALA A 212 -11.45 2.07 -4.12
CA ALA A 212 -12.69 2.85 -4.20
C ALA A 212 -13.97 1.97 -4.20
N LEU A 213 -13.86 0.66 -4.47
CA LEU A 213 -15.00 -0.27 -4.53
C LEU A 213 -15.84 -0.32 -3.25
N PRO A 214 -15.26 -0.37 -2.04
CA PRO A 214 -16.07 -0.35 -0.83
C PRO A 214 -16.81 0.97 -0.63
N GLY A 215 -16.26 2.07 -1.15
CA GLY A 215 -16.91 3.37 -1.19
C GLY A 215 -18.16 3.38 -2.08
N ALA A 216 -18.12 2.66 -3.21
CA ALA A 216 -19.24 2.57 -4.14
C ALA A 216 -20.48 1.90 -3.55
N ILE A 217 -20.32 1.05 -2.52
CA ILE A 217 -21.44 0.42 -1.79
C ILE A 217 -22.40 1.47 -1.22
N TRP A 218 -21.88 2.64 -0.85
CA TRP A 218 -22.66 3.74 -0.27
C TRP A 218 -23.52 4.49 -1.31
N LEU A 219 -23.34 4.24 -2.60
CA LEU A 219 -24.14 4.85 -3.67
C LEU A 219 -25.54 4.24 -3.80
N GLY A 220 -25.87 3.20 -3.02
CA GLY A 220 -27.17 2.50 -3.03
C GLY A 220 -28.38 3.31 -2.58
N GLY A 221 -28.23 4.62 -2.33
CA GLY A 221 -29.32 5.52 -1.98
C GLY A 221 -29.96 5.20 -0.63
N VAL A 222 -31.28 5.35 -0.52
CA VAL A 222 -32.03 5.22 0.75
C VAL A 222 -31.86 3.84 1.40
N MET A 223 -31.69 2.78 0.60
CA MET A 223 -31.47 1.41 1.12
C MET A 223 -30.17 1.30 1.92
N ALA A 224 -29.17 2.14 1.64
CA ALA A 224 -27.91 2.14 2.39
C ALA A 224 -28.09 2.62 3.84
N VAL A 225 -29.10 3.45 4.12
CA VAL A 225 -29.40 3.94 5.48
C VAL A 225 -30.02 2.82 6.33
N VAL A 226 -30.97 2.08 5.77
CA VAL A 226 -31.62 0.96 6.47
C VAL A 226 -30.64 -0.14 6.81
N MET A 227 -29.74 -0.47 5.88
CA MET A 227 -28.74 -1.52 6.04
C MET A 227 -27.40 -1.01 6.58
N PHE A 228 -27.34 0.23 7.08
CA PHE A 228 -26.12 0.91 7.48
C PHE A 228 -25.11 0.04 8.26
N PRO A 229 -25.47 -0.64 9.37
CA PRO A 229 -24.49 -1.40 10.13
C PRO A 229 -23.89 -2.58 9.33
N PHE A 230 -24.70 -3.24 8.50
CA PHE A 230 -24.25 -4.35 7.67
C PHE A 230 -23.41 -3.87 6.50
N LEU A 231 -23.84 -2.80 5.82
CA LEU A 231 -23.09 -2.20 4.71
C LEU A 231 -21.74 -1.62 5.18
N ALA A 232 -21.71 -0.97 6.35
CA ALA A 232 -20.49 -0.51 6.97
C ALA A 232 -19.53 -1.67 7.23
N ALA A 233 -20.01 -2.74 7.87
CA ALA A 233 -19.21 -3.93 8.15
C ALA A 233 -18.67 -4.57 6.86
N ILE A 234 -19.51 -4.74 5.83
CA ILE A 234 -19.10 -5.29 4.53
C ILE A 234 -18.08 -4.36 3.84
N SER A 235 -18.30 -3.06 3.86
CA SER A 235 -17.40 -2.07 3.26
C SER A 235 -16.02 -2.12 3.92
N ILE A 236 -15.96 -2.10 5.25
CA ILE A 236 -14.69 -2.20 6.00
C ILE A 236 -14.02 -3.56 5.73
N TRP A 237 -14.77 -4.66 5.72
CA TRP A 237 -14.20 -5.97 5.41
C TRP A 237 -13.64 -6.03 3.98
N LEU A 238 -14.35 -5.45 3.01
CA LEU A 238 -13.89 -5.35 1.63
C LEU A 238 -12.62 -4.50 1.51
N TYR A 239 -12.50 -3.41 2.28
CA TYR A 239 -11.25 -2.64 2.39
C TYR A 239 -10.09 -3.52 2.84
N VAL A 240 -10.27 -4.34 3.88
CA VAL A 240 -9.24 -5.25 4.39
C VAL A 240 -8.86 -6.28 3.32
N LEU A 241 -9.85 -6.88 2.65
CA LEU A 241 -9.60 -7.85 1.58
C LEU A 241 -8.81 -7.26 0.42
N ILE A 242 -9.17 -6.05 -0.04
CA ILE A 242 -8.48 -5.37 -1.13
C ILE A 242 -7.06 -4.98 -0.71
N PHE A 243 -6.88 -4.56 0.54
CA PHE A 243 -5.56 -4.24 1.06
C PHE A 243 -4.65 -5.47 1.11
N ILE A 244 -5.15 -6.58 1.66
CA ILE A 244 -4.42 -7.86 1.69
C ILE A 244 -4.11 -8.32 0.26
N PHE A 245 -5.10 -8.30 -0.64
CA PHE A 245 -4.92 -8.63 -2.05
C PHE A 245 -3.75 -7.87 -2.67
N THR A 246 -3.78 -6.56 -2.48
CA THR A 246 -2.77 -5.64 -2.98
C THR A 246 -1.40 -5.99 -2.41
N GLY A 247 -1.32 -6.25 -1.09
CA GLY A 247 -0.10 -6.69 -0.42
C GLY A 247 0.48 -7.96 -1.01
N LEU A 248 -0.36 -8.98 -1.24
CA LEU A 248 0.08 -10.22 -1.88
C LEU A 248 0.51 -10.00 -3.32
N TRP A 249 -0.21 -9.19 -4.09
CA TRP A 249 0.12 -8.95 -5.49
C TRP A 249 1.49 -8.25 -5.62
N PHE A 250 1.73 -7.23 -4.80
CA PHE A 250 3.05 -6.60 -4.70
C PHE A 250 4.11 -7.60 -4.20
N ALA A 251 3.83 -8.38 -3.15
CA ALA A 251 4.78 -9.36 -2.62
C ALA A 251 5.20 -10.41 -3.67
N TYR A 252 4.25 -11.04 -4.36
CA TYR A 252 4.56 -12.03 -5.40
C TYR A 252 5.33 -11.41 -6.57
N TYR A 253 5.05 -10.16 -6.94
CA TYR A 253 5.77 -9.50 -8.02
C TYR A 253 7.19 -9.09 -7.59
N CYS A 254 7.32 -8.45 -6.43
CA CYS A 254 8.58 -7.93 -5.92
C CYS A 254 9.54 -9.05 -5.49
N LEU A 255 9.06 -10.11 -4.85
CA LEU A 255 9.91 -11.26 -4.49
C LEU A 255 10.37 -12.05 -5.72
N ASP A 256 9.53 -12.18 -6.75
CA ASP A 256 9.94 -12.78 -8.02
C ASP A 256 11.02 -11.95 -8.73
N ALA A 257 10.88 -10.62 -8.72
CA ALA A 257 11.89 -9.71 -9.26
C ALA A 257 13.21 -9.78 -8.47
N LEU A 258 13.13 -9.81 -7.14
CA LEU A 258 14.30 -9.95 -6.27
C LEU A 258 15.02 -11.29 -6.47
N ALA A 259 14.27 -12.39 -6.61
CA ALA A 259 14.84 -13.70 -6.89
C ALA A 259 15.62 -13.70 -8.22
N ARG A 260 15.06 -13.08 -9.26
CA ARG A 260 15.73 -12.94 -10.57
C ARG A 260 16.98 -12.07 -10.49
N LEU A 261 16.90 -10.96 -9.75
CA LEU A 261 18.04 -10.05 -9.57
C LEU A 261 19.22 -10.78 -8.91
N ARG A 262 18.96 -11.48 -7.80
CA ARG A 262 20.00 -12.25 -7.10
C ARG A 262 20.53 -13.43 -7.93
N ALA A 263 19.67 -14.10 -8.70
CA ALA A 263 20.12 -15.15 -9.62
C ALA A 263 21.02 -14.61 -10.74
N ALA A 264 20.75 -13.40 -11.22
CA ALA A 264 21.58 -12.72 -12.21
C ALA A 264 22.92 -12.25 -11.64
N ASP A 265 22.99 -11.88 -10.36
CA ASP A 265 24.22 -11.50 -9.67
C ASP A 265 25.15 -12.69 -9.36
N VAL A 266 24.60 -13.90 -9.22
CA VAL A 266 25.38 -15.14 -9.02
C VAL A 266 25.91 -15.70 -10.35
N ALA A 267 25.19 -15.51 -11.46
CA ALA A 267 25.57 -16.00 -12.79
C ALA A 267 26.83 -15.39 -13.47
N PRO A 268 27.45 -14.24 -13.10
CA PRO A 268 28.54 -13.67 -13.89
C PRO A 268 29.94 -14.22 -13.58
N ALA A 269 30.15 -15.02 -12.52
CA ALA A 269 31.50 -15.46 -12.13
C ALA A 269 31.95 -16.77 -12.81
N ASP A 270 31.04 -17.69 -13.10
CA ASP A 270 31.41 -19.04 -13.58
C ASP A 270 31.58 -19.13 -15.11
N ALA A 271 31.06 -18.17 -15.88
CA ALA A 271 31.12 -18.19 -17.34
C ALA A 271 32.41 -17.59 -17.94
N GLN A 272 33.23 -16.90 -17.14
CA GLN A 272 34.48 -16.26 -17.59
C GLN A 272 35.75 -17.07 -17.21
N ALA A 273 35.63 -18.12 -16.38
CA ALA A 273 36.75 -18.95 -15.97
C ALA A 273 37.07 -20.11 -16.94
N VAL A 274 36.29 -20.30 -18.01
CA VAL A 274 36.52 -21.35 -19.03
C VAL A 274 36.91 -20.71 -20.36
N ILE A 275 38.02 -19.99 -20.38
CA ILE A 275 38.85 -19.87 -21.58
C ILE A 275 40.10 -20.70 -21.27
N PRO A 276 40.27 -21.92 -21.81
CA PRO A 276 41.52 -22.62 -21.68
C PRO A 276 42.59 -21.80 -22.41
N ALA A 277 43.53 -21.26 -21.63
CA ALA A 277 44.76 -20.71 -22.14
C ALA A 277 45.64 -21.87 -22.64
N GLU A 278 45.35 -22.41 -23.82
CA GLU A 278 46.30 -23.27 -24.52
C GLU A 278 47.35 -22.40 -25.24
N ALA A 279 48.42 -22.18 -24.49
CA ALA A 279 49.81 -22.32 -24.90
C ALA A 279 50.32 -21.47 -26.08
N GLY A 280 50.76 -20.25 -25.75
CA GLY A 280 51.81 -19.56 -26.49
C GLY A 280 53.21 -19.87 -25.93
N ILE A 281 53.99 -20.60 -26.73
CA ILE A 281 55.42 -20.38 -27.05
C ILE A 281 56.47 -20.62 -25.94
N HIS A 282 57.49 -21.45 -26.27
CA HIS A 282 58.95 -21.33 -25.95
C HIS A 282 59.61 -22.74 -26.03
N THR A 283 60.79 -23.05 -26.61
CA THR A 283 61.85 -22.36 -27.37
C THR A 283 62.78 -23.44 -27.99
N GLN A 284 63.34 -23.14 -29.17
CA GLN A 284 64.59 -23.62 -29.82
C GLN A 284 65.31 -24.93 -29.40
N HIS A 285 65.71 -25.71 -30.41
CA HIS A 285 67.11 -26.15 -30.56
C HIS A 285 67.42 -26.49 -32.03
N GLY A 286 68.39 -25.79 -32.63
CA GLY A 286 68.92 -26.12 -33.95
C GLY A 286 69.98 -27.23 -33.89
N PHE A 287 70.05 -28.09 -34.92
CA PHE A 287 71.28 -28.81 -35.29
C PHE A 287 71.20 -29.46 -36.69
N ARG A 288 72.10 -29.01 -37.58
CA ARG A 288 72.85 -29.69 -38.68
C ARG A 288 72.17 -30.64 -39.71
N LEU A 289 72.31 -30.29 -40.99
CA LEU A 289 72.56 -31.20 -42.16
C LEU A 289 73.96 -31.87 -42.03
N PRO A 290 74.44 -32.85 -42.87
CA PRO A 290 73.94 -33.63 -44.04
C PRO A 290 74.25 -35.17 -43.85
N PRO A 291 74.46 -36.11 -44.84
CA PRO A 291 74.52 -36.03 -46.32
C PRO A 291 73.78 -37.12 -47.15
N GLU A 292 73.98 -36.97 -48.47
CA GLU A 292 73.61 -37.76 -49.66
C GLU A 292 72.18 -37.58 -50.21
#